data_AF-A0A1Q3B3W8-F1
#
_entry.id   AF-A0A1Q3B3W8-F1
#
_cell.length_a   1.000
_cell.length_b   1.000
_cell.length_c   1.000
_cell.angle_alpha   90.00
_cell.angle_beta   90.00
_cell.angle_gamma   90.00
#
_symmetry.space_group_name_H-M   'P 1'
#
loop_
_entity.id
_entity.type
_entity.pdbx_description
1 polymer ?
#
loop_
_entity_poly.entity_id
_entity_poly.type
_entity_poly.pdbx_seq_one_letter_code
_entity_poly.pdbx_strand_id
1 'polypeptide(L)'
;MSGSFEGWIFKNSPIPITKKSDLNDPVLAKLAKGMGHNYYGEPTWPNDLLYIFPVVILGTIACNVGLAVLEPSMIGEPADPFTTPLEILPEWYFFPVFQILCTVPNKLLGVLLMVAVPAIPKSISSSSSDNHFFDWYRSVPIVGYWSNITY
;
A
#
# COMPACT_ATOMS: atom_id res chain seq x y z
N MET A 1 42.37 -29.72 -4.83
CA MET A 1 42.55 -28.52 -3.98
C MET A 1 42.42 -27.29 -4.87
N SER A 2 41.20 -26.87 -5.18
CA SER A 2 40.95 -25.63 -5.95
C SER A 2 40.44 -24.59 -4.97
N GLY A 3 41.35 -23.81 -4.40
CA GLY A 3 41.00 -22.66 -3.57
C GLY A 3 40.48 -21.56 -4.48
N SER A 4 39.17 -21.49 -4.66
CA SER A 4 38.53 -20.48 -5.53
C SER A 4 38.73 -19.08 -4.94
N PHE A 5 39.49 -18.27 -5.68
CA PHE A 5 39.75 -16.84 -5.43
C PHE A 5 38.46 -16.03 -5.20
N GLU A 6 37.32 -16.52 -5.69
CA GLU A 6 36.00 -15.94 -5.47
C GLU A 6 35.63 -15.88 -3.98
N GLY A 7 35.97 -16.90 -3.18
CA GLY A 7 35.64 -16.93 -1.75
C GLY A 7 36.39 -15.87 -0.91
N TRP A 8 37.52 -15.36 -1.41
CA TRP A 8 38.31 -14.34 -0.72
C TRP A 8 37.82 -12.92 -0.99
N ILE A 9 37.31 -12.68 -2.21
CA ILE A 9 36.76 -11.38 -2.63
C ILE A 9 35.50 -11.03 -1.84
N PHE A 10 34.61 -11.99 -1.57
CA PHE A 10 33.40 -11.76 -0.76
C PHE A 10 33.70 -11.47 0.73
N LYS A 11 34.90 -11.77 1.20
CA LYS A 11 35.26 -11.61 2.62
C LYS A 11 35.68 -10.17 2.98
N ASN A 12 36.05 -9.36 1.99
CA ASN A 12 36.72 -8.06 2.20
C ASN A 12 35.98 -6.85 1.55
N SER A 13 34.76 -7.02 1.02
CA SER A 13 33.98 -5.93 0.41
C SER A 13 33.30 -5.06 1.47
N PRO A 14 33.35 -3.71 1.38
CA PRO A 14 32.77 -2.80 2.36
C PRO A 14 31.24 -2.62 2.20
N ILE A 15 30.46 -3.72 2.14
CA ILE A 15 29.00 -3.89 1.86
C ILE A 15 28.76 -4.34 0.39
N PRO A 16 27.95 -5.41 0.09
CA PRO A 16 26.70 -5.76 0.78
C PRO A 16 26.60 -7.17 1.33
N ILE A 17 25.93 -7.28 2.48
CA ILE A 17 25.56 -8.51 3.19
C ILE A 17 24.37 -9.17 2.46
N THR A 18 24.35 -9.17 1.12
CA THR A 18 23.22 -9.70 0.35
C THR A 18 23.44 -11.18 0.08
N LYS A 19 22.60 -12.02 0.69
CA LYS A 19 22.59 -13.45 0.40
C LYS A 19 22.01 -13.65 -1.01
N LYS A 20 22.76 -14.29 -1.91
CA LYS A 20 22.23 -14.69 -3.23
C LYS A 20 21.29 -15.88 -3.08
N SER A 21 20.32 -15.99 -4.00
CA SER A 21 19.46 -17.17 -4.10
C SER A 21 20.28 -18.39 -4.51
N ASP A 22 20.31 -19.43 -3.68
CA ASP A 22 20.90 -20.73 -4.05
C ASP A 22 19.79 -21.57 -4.68
N LEU A 23 19.89 -21.94 -5.96
CA LEU A 23 18.82 -22.66 -6.67
C LEU A 23 18.81 -24.16 -6.37
N ASN A 24 19.80 -24.66 -5.62
CA ASN A 24 19.99 -26.09 -5.38
C ASN A 24 19.41 -26.55 -4.04
N ASP A 25 18.93 -25.64 -3.18
CA ASP A 25 18.34 -25.99 -1.89
C ASP A 25 16.86 -26.42 -2.05
N PRO A 26 16.42 -27.48 -1.35
CA PRO A 26 15.03 -27.94 -1.45
C PRO A 26 14.03 -26.95 -0.84
N VAL A 27 14.51 -25.96 -0.05
CA VAL A 27 13.68 -24.92 0.59
C VAL A 27 13.26 -23.85 -0.42
N LEU A 28 14.13 -23.52 -1.39
CA LEU A 28 13.82 -22.56 -2.44
C LEU A 28 12.98 -23.16 -3.58
N ALA A 29 12.69 -24.48 -3.56
CA ALA A 29 11.62 -25.08 -4.36
C ALA A 29 10.25 -24.42 -4.13
N LYS A 30 10.08 -23.69 -3.00
CA LYS A 30 8.91 -22.84 -2.73
C LYS A 30 8.78 -21.65 -3.69
N LEU A 31 9.86 -21.22 -4.37
CA LEU A 31 9.81 -20.17 -5.39
C LEU A 31 8.91 -20.54 -6.56
N ALA A 32 8.85 -21.82 -6.94
CA ALA A 32 7.95 -22.31 -7.99
C ALA A 32 6.46 -22.10 -7.63
N LYS A 33 6.15 -21.86 -6.36
CA LYS A 33 4.82 -21.53 -5.84
C LYS A 33 4.65 -20.03 -5.54
N GLY A 34 5.56 -19.17 -6.01
CA GLY A 34 5.56 -17.73 -5.77
C GLY A 34 5.92 -17.31 -4.32
N MET A 35 6.48 -18.23 -3.53
CA MET A 35 6.82 -18.02 -2.12
C MET A 35 8.31 -18.15 -1.88
N GLY A 36 8.85 -17.51 -0.83
CA GLY A 36 10.26 -17.68 -0.47
C GLY A 36 11.20 -16.61 -1.03
N HIS A 37 10.66 -15.51 -1.55
CA HIS A 37 11.43 -14.33 -1.93
C HIS A 37 12.15 -13.64 -0.75
N ASN A 38 11.86 -14.07 0.49
CA ASN A 38 12.50 -13.57 1.72
C ASN A 38 13.82 -14.29 2.07
N TYR A 39 14.21 -15.35 1.36
CA TYR A 39 15.39 -16.16 1.70
C TYR A 39 16.71 -15.64 1.14
N TYR A 40 16.65 -14.57 0.33
CA TYR A 40 17.76 -13.90 -0.30
C TYR A 40 17.61 -12.37 -0.13
N GLY A 41 18.68 -11.62 -0.35
CA GLY A 41 18.72 -10.18 -0.09
C GLY A 41 19.40 -9.86 1.25
N GLU A 42 19.05 -8.70 1.82
CA GLU A 42 19.64 -8.24 3.08
C GLU A 42 18.99 -8.90 4.29
N PRO A 43 19.77 -9.24 5.34
CA PRO A 43 19.22 -9.74 6.59
C PRO A 43 18.25 -8.74 7.20
N THR A 44 17.00 -9.16 7.40
CA THR A 44 15.95 -8.33 8.03
C THR A 44 16.37 -7.90 9.44
N TRP A 45 17.07 -8.78 10.16
CA TRP A 45 17.71 -8.47 11.43
C TRP A 45 19.23 -8.34 11.28
N PRO A 46 19.88 -7.32 11.86
CA PRO A 46 19.30 -6.17 12.56
C PRO A 46 18.93 -5.01 11.62
N ASN A 47 19.31 -5.08 10.34
CA ASN A 47 19.41 -3.91 9.48
C ASN A 47 18.09 -3.19 9.25
N ASP A 48 17.04 -3.92 8.89
CA ASP A 48 15.74 -3.34 8.59
C ASP A 48 14.89 -3.19 9.86
N LEU A 49 14.82 -4.26 10.66
CA LEU A 49 13.99 -4.30 11.87
C LEU A 49 14.47 -3.37 13.00
N LEU A 50 15.77 -3.24 13.23
CA LEU A 50 16.29 -2.41 14.33
C LEU A 50 16.67 -1.01 13.90
N TYR A 51 17.17 -0.81 12.67
CA TYR A 51 17.64 0.51 12.27
C TYR A 51 16.60 1.28 11.44
N ILE A 52 15.93 0.63 10.49
CA ILE A 52 14.97 1.32 9.60
C ILE A 52 13.60 1.46 10.28
N PHE A 53 13.07 0.41 10.88
CA PHE A 53 11.70 0.44 11.44
C PHE A 53 11.53 1.52 12.52
N PRO A 54 12.42 1.68 13.53
CA PRO A 54 12.26 2.73 14.52
C PRO A 54 12.37 4.14 13.93
N VAL A 55 13.19 4.34 12.90
CA VAL A 55 13.31 5.63 12.21
C VAL A 55 12.01 6.00 11.50
N VAL A 56 11.38 5.05 10.81
CA VAL A 56 10.08 5.27 10.14
C VAL A 56 8.97 5.51 11.15
N ILE A 57 8.95 4.75 12.25
CA ILE A 57 7.96 4.92 13.33
C ILE A 57 8.08 6.30 13.96
N LEU A 58 9.29 6.69 14.38
CA LEU A 58 9.54 7.99 14.99
C LEU A 58 9.27 9.14 14.02
N GLY A 59 9.63 8.99 12.74
CA GLY A 59 9.35 9.98 11.70
C GLY A 59 7.84 10.21 11.51
N THR A 60 7.07 9.13 11.43
CA THR A 60 5.60 9.21 11.28
C THR A 60 4.95 9.85 12.51
N ILE A 61 5.39 9.47 13.71
CA ILE A 61 4.88 10.06 14.96
C ILE A 61 5.24 11.54 15.03
N ALA A 62 6.48 11.92 14.72
CA ALA A 62 6.92 13.31 14.74
C ALA A 62 6.12 14.18 13.78
N CYS A 63 5.84 13.69 12.56
CA CYS A 63 4.98 14.41 11.61
C CYS A 63 3.54 14.59 12.14
N ASN A 64 2.94 13.53 12.68
CA ASN A 64 1.57 13.60 13.22
C ASN A 64 1.47 14.55 14.42
N VAL A 65 2.46 14.51 15.33
CA VAL A 65 2.51 15.42 16.49
C VAL A 65 2.77 16.86 16.03
N GLY A 66 3.66 17.06 15.05
CA GLY A 66 3.91 18.37 14.46
C GLY A 66 2.64 19.00 13.88
N LEU A 67 1.87 18.23 13.11
CA LEU A 67 0.57 18.67 12.59
C LEU A 67 -0.43 18.98 13.70
N ALA A 68 -0.56 18.10 14.70
CA ALA A 68 -1.50 18.29 15.81
C ALA A 68 -1.21 19.54 16.67
N VAL A 69 0.07 19.96 16.77
CA VAL A 69 0.48 21.15 17.51
C VAL A 69 0.30 22.42 16.68
N LEU A 70 0.62 22.37 15.38
CA LEU A 70 0.51 23.52 14.48
C LEU A 70 -0.95 23.85 14.13
N GLU A 71 -1.79 22.84 13.99
CA GLU A 71 -3.22 22.96 13.67
C GLU A 71 -4.05 22.18 14.70
N PRO A 72 -4.35 22.78 15.86
CA PRO A 72 -5.19 22.13 16.85
C PRO A 72 -6.62 21.94 16.31
N SER A 73 -7.21 20.78 16.58
CA SER A 73 -8.58 20.48 16.17
C SER A 73 -9.59 21.44 16.80
N MET A 74 -10.47 22.01 15.97
CA MET A 74 -11.55 22.88 16.44
C MET A 74 -12.68 22.03 17.04
N ILE A 75 -13.14 22.39 18.24
CA ILE A 75 -14.35 21.83 18.85
C ILE A 75 -15.56 22.57 18.27
N GLY A 76 -16.46 21.82 17.64
CA GLY A 76 -17.71 22.33 17.07
C GLY A 76 -18.80 22.61 18.11
N GLU A 77 -19.89 23.21 17.65
CA GLU A 77 -21.10 23.46 18.44
C GLU A 77 -21.80 22.13 18.81
N PRO A 78 -22.48 22.06 19.97
CA PRO A 78 -23.24 20.86 20.35
C PRO A 78 -24.33 20.55 19.31
N ALA A 79 -24.56 19.27 19.05
CA ALA A 79 -25.52 18.84 18.05
C ALA A 79 -26.96 19.28 18.41
N ASP A 80 -27.59 20.06 17.53
CA ASP A 80 -29.01 20.43 17.61
C ASP A 80 -29.81 19.70 16.52
N PRO A 81 -30.81 18.86 16.87
CA PRO A 81 -31.62 18.15 15.89
C PRO A 81 -32.54 19.06 15.05
N PHE A 82 -32.76 20.31 15.46
CA PHE A 82 -33.67 21.24 14.75
C PHE A 82 -32.95 22.22 13.83
N THR A 83 -31.61 22.25 13.87
CA THR A 83 -30.81 23.18 13.08
C THR A 83 -29.79 22.41 12.25
N THR A 84 -29.97 22.39 10.93
CA THR A 84 -28.96 21.84 10.01
C THR A 84 -27.92 22.90 9.67
N PRO A 85 -26.61 22.64 9.88
CA PRO A 85 -25.56 23.56 9.46
C PRO A 85 -25.56 23.72 7.93
N LEU A 86 -25.12 24.89 7.44
CA LEU A 86 -25.17 25.25 6.02
C LEU A 86 -24.27 24.36 5.14
N GLU A 87 -23.19 23.83 5.71
CA GLU A 87 -22.21 22.97 5.05
C GLU A 87 -22.07 21.65 5.80
N ILE A 88 -22.59 20.56 5.23
CA ILE A 88 -22.44 19.20 5.78
C ILE A 88 -21.54 18.38 4.86
N LEU A 89 -20.22 18.46 5.11
CA LEU A 89 -19.23 17.70 4.37
C LEU A 89 -18.76 16.51 5.22
N PRO A 90 -18.68 15.30 4.64
CA PRO A 90 -18.05 14.17 5.32
C PRO A 90 -16.53 14.32 5.34
N GLU A 91 -15.82 13.36 5.90
CA GLU A 91 -14.35 13.37 5.86
C GLU A 91 -13.83 13.16 4.43
N TRP A 92 -12.61 13.66 4.17
CA TRP A 92 -12.01 13.72 2.83
C TRP A 92 -11.96 12.36 2.10
N TYR A 93 -11.74 11.27 2.82
CA TYR A 93 -11.70 9.93 2.24
C TYR A 93 -13.09 9.39 1.83
N PHE A 94 -14.17 10.03 2.29
CA PHE A 94 -15.55 9.72 1.87
C PHE A 94 -16.04 10.58 0.72
N PHE A 95 -15.30 11.62 0.30
CA PHE A 95 -15.72 12.49 -0.80
C PHE A 95 -16.09 11.75 -2.10
N PRO A 96 -15.34 10.74 -2.57
CA PRO A 96 -15.71 10.02 -3.79
C PRO A 96 -17.06 9.31 -3.66
N VAL A 97 -17.34 8.73 -2.50
CA VAL A 97 -18.56 7.99 -2.22
C VAL A 97 -19.76 8.94 -2.03
N PHE A 98 -19.53 10.08 -1.37
CA PHE A 98 -20.52 11.15 -1.19
C PHE A 98 -20.96 11.76 -2.52
N GLN A 99 -20.02 12.03 -3.43
CA GLN A 99 -20.34 12.54 -4.77
C GLN A 99 -21.17 11.54 -5.58
N ILE A 100 -20.89 10.24 -5.50
CA ILE A 100 -21.73 9.19 -6.12
C ILE A 100 -23.15 9.22 -5.55
N LEU A 101 -23.30 9.43 -4.25
CA LEU A 101 -24.60 9.48 -3.59
C LEU A 101 -25.42 10.72 -3.98
N CYS A 102 -24.78 11.87 -4.24
CA CYS A 102 -25.45 13.10 -4.66
C CYS A 102 -25.77 13.14 -6.17
N THR A 103 -24.98 12.46 -7.00
CA THR A 103 -25.14 12.49 -8.47
C THR A 103 -26.15 11.46 -8.98
N VAL A 104 -26.39 10.39 -8.24
CA VAL A 104 -27.33 9.33 -8.65
C VAL A 104 -28.75 9.65 -8.13
N PRO A 105 -29.73 9.88 -9.01
CA PRO A 105 -31.09 10.26 -8.59
C PRO A 105 -31.86 9.12 -7.89
N ASN A 106 -31.43 7.87 -8.11
CA ASN A 106 -32.04 6.69 -7.49
C ASN A 106 -31.28 6.25 -6.23
N LYS A 107 -31.96 6.31 -5.08
CA LYS A 107 -31.41 5.95 -3.76
C LYS A 107 -30.88 4.52 -3.68
N LEU A 108 -31.52 3.56 -4.37
CA LEU A 108 -31.08 2.15 -4.35
C LEU A 108 -29.81 1.92 -5.18
N LEU A 109 -29.70 2.61 -6.31
CA LEU A 109 -28.52 2.50 -7.18
C LEU A 109 -27.30 3.16 -6.53
N GLY A 110 -27.50 4.29 -5.84
CA GLY A 110 -26.42 4.94 -5.06
C GLY A 110 -25.84 4.00 -4.01
N VAL A 111 -26.68 3.35 -3.21
CA VAL A 111 -26.23 2.38 -2.19
C VAL A 111 -25.52 1.17 -2.82
N LEU A 112 -26.01 0.66 -3.95
CA LEU A 112 -25.36 -0.45 -4.65
C LEU A 112 -23.95 -0.08 -5.12
N LEU A 113 -23.77 1.14 -5.63
CA LEU A 113 -22.46 1.64 -6.06
C LEU A 113 -21.50 1.85 -4.88
N MET A 114 -22.00 2.28 -3.70
CA MET A 114 -21.17 2.35 -2.49
C MET A 114 -20.60 0.98 -2.09
N VAL A 115 -21.41 -0.07 -2.18
CA VAL A 115 -20.98 -1.45 -1.86
C VAL A 115 -20.01 -2.00 -2.93
N ALA A 116 -20.14 -1.55 -4.17
CA ALA A 116 -19.25 -1.94 -5.25
C ALA A 116 -17.79 -1.47 -5.00
N VAL A 117 -17.57 -0.32 -4.34
CA VAL A 117 -16.24 0.24 -4.09
C VAL A 117 -15.29 -0.74 -3.38
N PRO A 118 -15.63 -1.35 -2.23
CA PRO A 118 -14.80 -2.39 -1.61
C PRO A 118 -14.94 -3.78 -2.25
N ALA A 119 -16.06 -4.08 -2.91
CA ALA A 119 -16.31 -5.39 -3.50
C ALA A 119 -15.48 -5.64 -4.77
N ILE A 120 -15.25 -4.62 -5.60
CA ILE A 120 -14.51 -4.71 -6.86
C ILE A 120 -13.04 -5.09 -6.62
N PRO A 121 -12.25 -4.43 -5.74
CA PRO A 121 -10.89 -4.86 -5.42
C PRO A 121 -10.79 -6.31 -4.92
N LYS A 122 -11.79 -6.77 -4.15
CA LYS A 122 -11.83 -8.13 -3.63
C LYS A 122 -12.08 -9.17 -4.72
N SER A 123 -12.92 -8.87 -5.70
CA SER A 123 -13.19 -9.78 -6.83
C SER A 123 -12.02 -9.84 -7.81
N ILE A 124 -11.27 -8.75 -7.99
CA ILE A 124 -10.08 -8.69 -8.85
C ILE A 124 -9.04 -9.73 -8.45
N SER A 125 -8.77 -9.89 -7.15
CA SER A 125 -7.82 -10.90 -6.66
C SER A 125 -8.24 -12.33 -6.96
N SER A 126 -9.54 -12.59 -7.18
CA SER A 126 -10.05 -13.93 -7.48
C SER A 126 -10.10 -14.20 -8.97
N SER A 127 -10.27 -13.18 -9.82
CA SER A 127 -10.33 -13.32 -11.28
C SER A 127 -8.97 -13.23 -11.97
N SER A 128 -7.94 -12.77 -11.25
CA SER A 128 -6.60 -12.54 -11.79
C SER A 128 -5.71 -13.78 -11.88
N SER A 129 -6.24 -15.00 -11.70
CA SER A 129 -5.45 -16.24 -11.91
C SER A 129 -5.04 -16.42 -13.36
N ASP A 130 -5.74 -15.76 -14.29
CA ASP A 130 -5.45 -15.80 -15.72
C ASP A 130 -4.55 -14.60 -16.06
N ASN A 131 -3.28 -14.89 -16.36
CA ASN A 131 -2.17 -13.93 -16.55
C ASN A 131 -2.43 -12.82 -17.60
N HIS A 132 -3.52 -12.88 -18.36
CA HIS A 132 -3.83 -11.97 -19.45
C HIS A 132 -4.61 -10.69 -19.02
N PHE A 133 -5.35 -10.73 -17.90
CA PHE A 133 -6.12 -9.56 -17.42
C PHE A 133 -5.23 -8.48 -16.78
N PHE A 134 -4.20 -8.91 -16.06
CA PHE A 134 -3.28 -7.99 -15.36
C PHE A 134 -2.32 -7.27 -16.33
N ASP A 135 -1.98 -7.88 -17.45
CA ASP A 135 -1.15 -7.27 -18.50
C ASP A 135 -1.85 -6.10 -19.21
N TRP A 136 -3.18 -6.16 -19.40
CA TRP A 136 -3.95 -5.04 -19.94
C TRP A 136 -3.98 -3.85 -18.97
N TYR A 137 -4.17 -4.09 -17.66
CA TYR A 137 -4.12 -3.06 -16.61
C TYR A 137 -2.71 -2.43 -16.46
N ARG A 138 -1.63 -3.23 -16.64
CA ARG A 138 -0.24 -2.73 -16.66
C ARG A 138 0.09 -1.87 -17.88
N SER A 139 -0.60 -2.11 -19.00
CA SER A 139 -0.34 -1.45 -20.29
C SER A 139 -1.17 -0.20 -20.52
N VAL A 140 -2.19 0.07 -19.69
CA VAL A 140 -2.84 1.38 -19.65
C VAL A 140 -1.80 2.37 -19.13
N PRO A 141 -1.42 3.41 -19.88
CA PRO A 141 -0.47 4.39 -19.38
C PRO A 141 -1.00 4.92 -18.07
N ILE A 142 -0.12 5.02 -17.07
CA ILE A 142 -0.36 5.61 -15.74
C ILE A 142 -1.23 6.89 -15.83
N VAL A 143 -1.14 7.62 -16.94
CA VAL A 143 -2.02 8.71 -17.38
C VAL A 143 -3.54 8.45 -17.22
N GLY A 144 -4.05 7.25 -17.52
CA GLY A 144 -5.48 6.91 -17.37
C GLY A 144 -5.92 6.67 -15.92
N TYR A 145 -4.97 6.33 -15.04
CA TYR A 145 -5.21 6.23 -13.61
C TYR A 145 -5.25 7.63 -12.96
N TRP A 146 -4.34 8.53 -13.38
CA TRP A 146 -4.34 9.93 -12.93
C TRP A 146 -5.48 10.77 -13.50
N SER A 147 -5.99 10.45 -14.69
CA SER A 147 -7.14 11.17 -15.27
C SER A 147 -8.43 11.01 -14.48
N ASN A 148 -8.53 10.00 -13.60
CA ASN A 148 -9.68 9.80 -12.71
C ASN A 148 -9.52 10.45 -11.33
N ILE A 149 -8.36 11.04 -11.03
CA ILE A 149 -8.07 11.68 -9.72
C ILE A 149 -8.29 13.20 -9.78
N THR A 150 -8.19 13.81 -10.96
CA THR A 150 -8.55 15.21 -11.19
C THR A 150 -9.98 15.35 -11.72
N TYR A 151 -10.95 15.32 -10.82
CA TYR A 151 -12.26 15.95 -10.99
C TYR A 151 -12.65 16.63 -9.68
#